data_AF-A0A834W5B9-F1
#
_entry.id   AF-A0A834W5B9-F1
#
_cell.length_a   1.000
_cell.length_b   1.000
_cell.length_c   1.000
_cell.angle_alpha   90.00
_cell.angle_beta   90.00
_cell.angle_gamma   90.00
#
_symmetry.space_group_name_H-M   'P 1'
#
loop_
_entity.id
_entity.type
_entity.pdbx_description
1 polymer ?
#
loop_
_entity_poly.entity_id
_entity_poly.type
_entity_poly.pdbx_seq_one_letter_code
_entity_poly.pdbx_strand_id
1 'polypeptide(L)'
;MASILRRAASHGPALRATFAPVSRPFSADALVEVKSGEIGMVSGVPEEHLRRRVVIYSPARTASQQGSGKVGRWKINFLSTQKWENPLMGWTSTGDPYANVGDSALSFDSAEAAKEFAEKHGWDYVIKKRHTPLLKV
;
A
#
# COMPACT_ATOMS: atom_id res chain seq x y z
N MET A 1 -23.95 -88.95 24.66
CA MET A 1 -24.05 -89.15 23.20
C MET A 1 -24.41 -87.82 22.54
N ALA A 2 -23.92 -87.59 21.32
CA ALA A 2 -24.10 -86.44 20.42
C ALA A 2 -23.02 -85.35 20.49
N SER A 3 -22.60 -84.95 19.29
CA SER A 3 -21.28 -84.52 18.88
C SER A 3 -21.17 -83.03 18.56
N ILE A 4 -19.93 -82.57 18.66
CA ILE A 4 -19.31 -81.35 18.12
C ILE A 4 -19.87 -80.93 16.75
N LEU A 5 -20.20 -79.65 16.61
CA LEU A 5 -20.07 -78.91 15.34
C LEU A 5 -19.36 -77.57 15.62
N ARG A 6 -18.08 -77.54 15.25
CA ARG A 6 -17.29 -76.31 15.12
C ARG A 6 -17.84 -75.49 13.96
N ARG A 7 -18.15 -74.21 14.20
CA ARG A 7 -18.37 -73.23 13.12
C ARG A 7 -17.25 -72.19 13.18
N ALA A 8 -16.45 -72.17 12.12
CA ALA A 8 -15.30 -71.29 11.95
C ALA A 8 -15.75 -69.82 11.84
N ALA A 9 -15.07 -68.94 12.56
CA ALA A 9 -15.18 -67.50 12.41
C ALA A 9 -14.22 -67.05 11.29
N SER A 10 -14.78 -66.55 10.19
CA SER A 10 -14.03 -65.88 9.13
C SER A 10 -13.91 -64.40 9.46
N HIS A 11 -12.76 -63.97 9.96
CA HIS A 11 -12.41 -62.55 10.06
C HIS A 11 -11.92 -62.06 8.69
N GLY A 12 -12.78 -61.34 7.96
CA GLY A 12 -12.35 -60.57 6.79
C GLY A 12 -11.65 -59.27 7.25
N PRO A 13 -10.62 -58.78 6.52
CA PRO A 13 -9.96 -57.54 6.90
C PRO A 13 -10.84 -56.35 6.52
N ALA A 14 -11.16 -55.51 7.50
CA ALA A 14 -11.77 -54.21 7.26
C ALA A 14 -10.70 -53.26 6.71
N LEU A 15 -10.77 -52.94 5.41
CA LEU A 15 -9.97 -51.88 4.80
C LEU A 15 -10.43 -50.53 5.38
N ARG A 16 -9.69 -50.03 6.36
CA ARG A 16 -9.86 -48.68 6.91
C ARG A 16 -9.31 -47.70 5.87
N ALA A 17 -10.19 -47.11 5.07
CA ALA A 17 -9.83 -46.03 4.16
C ALA A 17 -9.35 -44.83 5.00
N THR A 18 -8.03 -44.64 5.07
CA THR A 18 -7.45 -43.40 5.56
C THR A 18 -7.66 -42.35 4.48
N PHE A 19 -8.74 -41.58 4.59
CA PHE A 19 -8.84 -40.31 3.87
C PHE A 19 -7.71 -39.41 4.40
N ALA A 20 -6.59 -39.36 3.68
CA ALA A 20 -5.59 -38.35 3.91
C ALA A 20 -6.21 -37.00 3.52
N PRO A 21 -6.30 -36.01 4.42
CA PRO A 21 -6.69 -34.67 3.99
C PRO A 21 -5.57 -34.15 3.09
N VAL A 22 -5.88 -33.93 1.80
CA VAL A 22 -5.04 -33.15 0.90
C VAL A 22 -5.19 -31.69 1.33
N SER A 23 -4.62 -31.32 2.47
CA SER A 23 -4.35 -29.93 2.78
C SER A 23 -3.13 -29.53 1.95
N ARG A 24 -3.36 -28.98 0.76
CA ARG A 24 -2.34 -28.16 0.12
C ARG A 24 -2.12 -26.96 1.05
N PRO A 25 -0.93 -26.73 1.62
CA PRO A 25 -0.66 -25.45 2.22
C PRO A 25 -0.79 -24.42 1.09
N PHE A 26 -1.69 -23.46 1.25
CA PHE A 26 -1.70 -22.27 0.43
C PHE A 26 -0.32 -21.63 0.62
N SER A 27 0.53 -21.74 -0.40
CA SER A 27 1.91 -21.28 -0.37
C SER A 27 1.90 -19.75 -0.31
N ALA A 28 1.89 -19.21 0.91
CA ALA A 28 1.86 -17.77 1.18
C ALA A 28 3.21 -17.07 0.93
N ASP A 29 4.26 -17.83 0.60
CA ASP A 29 5.62 -17.32 0.37
C ASP A 29 6.06 -17.35 -1.09
N ALA A 30 5.16 -17.05 -2.03
CA ALA A 30 5.62 -16.56 -3.31
C ALA A 30 6.10 -15.11 -3.10
N LEU A 31 7.41 -14.93 -2.88
CA LEU A 31 8.06 -13.62 -2.96
C LEU A 31 7.90 -13.11 -4.40
N VAL A 32 6.77 -12.48 -4.67
CA VAL A 32 6.54 -11.81 -5.95
C VAL A 32 7.38 -10.55 -5.92
N GLU A 33 8.41 -10.50 -6.76
CA GLU A 33 9.09 -9.26 -7.11
C GLU A 33 8.04 -8.32 -7.72
N VAL A 34 7.49 -7.42 -6.91
CA VAL A 34 6.56 -6.40 -7.37
C VAL A 34 7.33 -5.49 -8.32
N LYS A 35 7.02 -5.54 -9.62
CA LYS A 35 7.67 -4.63 -10.56
C LYS A 35 7.14 -3.22 -10.32
N SER A 36 8.02 -2.24 -10.42
CA SER A 36 7.66 -0.83 -10.28
C SER A 36 6.53 -0.46 -11.25
N GLY A 37 5.45 0.15 -10.75
CA GLY A 37 4.31 0.57 -11.55
C GLY A 37 3.17 -0.45 -11.74
N GLU A 38 3.32 -1.70 -11.29
CA GLU A 38 2.25 -2.72 -11.41
C GLU A 38 0.99 -2.31 -10.65
N ILE A 39 1.16 -1.78 -9.43
CA ILE A 39 0.03 -1.37 -8.59
C ILE A 39 -0.67 -0.15 -9.19
N GLY A 40 0.07 0.74 -9.84
CA GLY A 40 -0.49 1.88 -10.57
C GLY A 40 -1.49 1.43 -11.64
N MET A 41 -1.14 0.42 -12.45
CA MET A 41 -2.02 -0.09 -13.52
C MET A 41 -3.31 -0.72 -12.99
N VAL A 42 -3.25 -1.40 -11.84
CA VAL A 42 -4.41 -2.08 -11.23
C VAL A 42 -5.32 -1.11 -10.45
N SER A 43 -4.79 0.03 -10.03
CA SER A 43 -5.49 0.99 -9.16
C SER A 43 -6.66 1.74 -9.82
N GLY A 44 -6.86 1.60 -11.13
CA GLY A 44 -7.92 2.31 -11.86
C GLY A 44 -7.63 3.79 -12.11
N VAL A 45 -6.40 4.24 -11.84
CA VAL A 45 -5.94 5.60 -12.15
C VAL A 45 -5.79 5.75 -13.67
N PRO A 46 -6.34 6.82 -14.29
CA PRO A 46 -6.17 7.07 -15.72
C PRO A 46 -4.69 7.17 -16.12
N GLU A 47 -4.36 6.72 -17.33
CA GLU A 47 -2.97 6.65 -17.81
C GLU A 47 -2.24 7.99 -17.76
N GLU A 48 -2.96 9.09 -17.99
CA GLU A 48 -2.48 10.47 -17.90
C GLU A 48 -1.85 10.81 -16.53
N HIS A 49 -2.26 10.13 -15.47
CA HIS A 49 -1.79 10.38 -14.11
C HIS A 49 -0.83 9.30 -13.59
N LEU A 50 -0.63 8.20 -14.34
CA LEU A 50 0.25 7.10 -13.91
C LEU A 50 1.73 7.49 -13.92
N ARG A 51 2.16 8.40 -14.80
CA ARG A 51 3.57 8.81 -14.95
C ARG A 51 3.86 10.21 -14.43
N ARG A 52 3.10 10.65 -13.42
CA ARG A 52 3.22 12.01 -12.90
C ARG A 52 4.48 12.18 -12.07
N ARG A 53 5.07 13.37 -12.14
CA ARG A 53 6.18 13.76 -11.27
C ARG A 53 5.67 14.23 -9.91
N VAL A 54 6.18 13.64 -8.84
CA VAL A 54 5.86 13.97 -7.46
C VAL A 54 7.08 14.43 -6.69
N VAL A 55 6.86 15.22 -5.64
CA VAL A 55 7.92 15.67 -4.74
C VAL A 55 7.67 15.11 -3.35
N ILE A 56 8.59 14.28 -2.87
CA ILE A 56 8.54 13.72 -1.51
C ILE A 56 9.26 14.70 -0.58
N TYR A 57 8.57 15.15 0.47
CA TYR A 57 9.13 16.13 1.40
C TYR A 57 8.54 15.99 2.80
N SER A 58 9.30 16.47 3.80
CA SER A 58 8.76 16.73 5.13
C SER A 58 8.36 18.21 5.20
N PRO A 59 7.09 18.55 5.51
CA PRO A 59 6.68 19.93 5.72
C PRO A 59 7.53 20.59 6.81
N ALA A 60 7.92 21.84 6.56
CA ALA A 60 8.59 22.67 7.53
C ALA A 60 7.62 23.09 8.64
N ARG A 61 8.18 23.52 9.79
CA ARG A 61 7.37 24.12 10.85
C ARG A 61 6.70 25.40 10.33
N THR A 62 5.42 25.59 10.65
CA THR A 62 4.72 26.84 10.36
C THR A 62 5.44 27.99 11.04
N ALA A 63 5.95 28.97 10.27
CA ALA A 63 6.82 30.03 10.79
C ALA A 63 6.16 30.86 11.92
N SER A 64 4.84 31.07 11.83
CA SER A 64 4.06 31.82 12.83
C SER A 64 3.83 31.07 14.14
N GLN A 65 4.07 29.75 14.18
CA GLN A 65 3.82 28.91 15.36
C GLN A 65 5.12 28.27 15.86
N GLN A 66 5.25 28.13 17.18
CA GLN A 66 6.45 27.53 17.77
C GLN A 66 6.38 26.00 17.91
N GLY A 67 5.18 25.41 17.84
CA GLY A 67 4.96 23.98 18.02
C GLY A 67 5.61 23.11 16.94
N SER A 68 6.19 21.97 17.33
CA SER A 68 6.87 21.02 16.45
C SER A 68 6.04 19.78 16.09
N GLY A 69 4.81 19.65 16.60
CA GLY A 69 4.02 18.42 16.48
C GLY A 69 3.63 18.00 15.05
N LYS A 70 3.62 18.93 14.09
CA LYS A 70 3.35 18.63 12.67
C LYS A 70 4.61 18.32 11.86
N VAL A 71 5.79 18.45 12.45
CA VAL A 71 7.08 18.25 11.78
C VAL A 71 7.49 16.78 11.87
N GLY A 72 8.07 16.23 10.80
CA GLY A 72 8.62 14.87 10.78
C GLY A 72 7.75 13.84 10.07
N ARG A 73 6.49 14.19 9.74
CA ARG A 73 5.68 13.42 8.80
C ARG A 73 6.12 13.71 7.37
N TRP A 74 6.24 12.67 6.56
CA TRP A 74 6.57 12.78 5.14
C TRP A 74 5.29 12.85 4.31
N LYS A 75 5.31 13.63 3.25
CA LYS A 75 4.19 13.81 2.33
C LYS A 75 4.66 13.75 0.89
N ILE A 76 3.74 13.37 0.00
CA ILE A 76 3.93 13.39 -1.44
C ILE A 76 3.17 14.60 -2.00
N ASN A 77 3.89 15.54 -2.58
CA ASN A 77 3.31 16.69 -3.26
C ASN A 77 3.11 16.35 -4.75
N PHE A 78 1.86 16.43 -5.20
CA PHE A 78 1.53 16.40 -6.62
C PHE A 78 1.56 17.84 -7.15
N LEU A 79 2.46 18.10 -8.09
CA LEU A 79 2.54 19.42 -8.74
C LEU A 79 1.27 19.66 -9.55
N SER A 80 0.31 20.36 -8.96
CA SER A 80 -0.90 20.85 -9.63
C SER A 80 -0.68 22.30 -10.06
N THR A 81 -0.75 22.56 -11.36
CA THR A 81 -0.46 23.89 -11.93
C THR A 81 -1.72 24.66 -12.28
N GLN A 82 -2.81 23.98 -12.66
CA GLN A 82 -3.98 24.65 -13.20
C GLN A 82 -5.07 24.83 -12.15
N LYS A 83 -5.14 26.05 -11.62
CA LYS A 83 -6.24 26.55 -10.81
C LYS A 83 -6.76 27.83 -11.48
N TRP A 84 -8.07 27.96 -11.60
CA TRP A 84 -8.72 29.12 -12.23
C TRP A 84 -9.85 29.64 -11.37
N GLU A 85 -10.26 30.88 -11.65
CA GLU A 85 -11.43 31.48 -11.01
C GLU A 85 -12.71 31.05 -11.73
N ASN A 86 -13.72 30.62 -10.97
CA ASN A 86 -15.03 30.32 -11.50
C ASN A 86 -15.74 31.63 -11.90
N PRO A 87 -16.18 31.80 -13.16
CA PRO A 87 -16.74 33.06 -13.65
C PRO A 87 -18.07 33.47 -12.98
N LEU A 88 -18.79 32.54 -12.34
CA LEU A 88 -20.06 32.85 -11.68
C LEU A 88 -19.86 33.34 -10.24
N MET A 89 -19.10 32.58 -9.44
CA MET A 89 -18.98 32.79 -7.98
C MET A 89 -17.61 33.32 -7.53
N GLY A 90 -16.61 33.33 -8.40
CA GLY A 90 -15.24 33.71 -8.06
C GLY A 90 -14.44 32.66 -7.29
N TRP A 91 -14.96 31.44 -7.14
CA TRP A 91 -14.27 30.37 -6.40
C TRP A 91 -13.11 29.77 -7.17
N THR A 92 -12.06 29.35 -6.47
CA THR A 92 -10.94 28.63 -7.07
C THR A 92 -11.37 27.22 -7.50
N SER A 93 -11.42 26.99 -8.81
CA SER A 93 -11.70 25.70 -9.43
C SER A 93 -10.42 25.05 -9.94
N THR A 94 -10.41 23.73 -10.02
CA THR A 94 -9.28 22.95 -10.57
C THR A 94 -9.80 21.72 -11.30
N GLY A 95 -9.07 21.28 -12.32
CA GLY A 95 -9.37 20.06 -13.09
C GLY A 95 -8.51 18.88 -12.65
N ASP A 96 -7.61 19.06 -11.67
CA ASP A 96 -6.69 18.02 -11.24
C ASP A 96 -7.27 17.22 -10.05
N PRO A 97 -7.51 15.91 -10.19
CA PRO A 97 -8.05 15.09 -9.11
C PRO A 97 -7.07 14.96 -7.92
N TYR A 98 -5.76 15.11 -8.15
CA TYR A 98 -4.75 14.98 -7.10
C TYR A 98 -4.47 16.27 -6.32
N ALA A 99 -5.14 17.38 -6.67
CA ALA A 99 -4.87 18.69 -6.10
C ALA A 99 -4.92 18.74 -4.56
N ASN A 100 -5.74 17.91 -3.92
CA ASN A 100 -5.92 17.88 -2.46
C ASN A 100 -5.40 16.61 -1.79
N VAL A 101 -5.20 15.53 -2.55
CA VAL A 101 -4.90 14.18 -2.00
C VAL A 101 -3.52 14.16 -1.31
N GLY A 102 -2.54 14.83 -1.90
CA GLY A 102 -1.18 14.90 -1.36
C GLY A 102 -1.07 15.62 -0.02
N ASP A 103 -1.84 16.69 0.17
CA ASP A 103 -1.77 17.50 1.38
C ASP A 103 -2.64 16.95 2.52
N SER A 104 -3.82 16.41 2.21
CA SER A 104 -4.82 16.04 3.21
C SER A 104 -4.73 14.59 3.68
N ALA A 105 -4.44 13.64 2.78
CA ALA A 105 -4.65 12.22 3.07
C ALA A 105 -3.37 11.36 3.03
N LEU A 106 -2.37 11.74 2.23
CA LEU A 106 -1.15 10.96 2.06
C LEU A 106 -0.03 11.45 2.98
N SER A 107 0.10 10.80 4.14
CA SER A 107 1.20 11.03 5.06
C SER A 107 1.89 9.73 5.47
N PHE A 108 3.20 9.79 5.53
CA PHE A 108 4.09 8.66 5.80
C PHE A 108 4.98 8.96 7.02
N ASP A 109 5.42 7.91 7.69
CA ASP A 109 6.34 8.01 8.82
C ASP A 109 7.80 8.20 8.39
N SER A 110 8.19 7.65 7.24
CA SER A 110 9.57 7.68 6.74
C SER A 110 9.65 8.13 5.28
N ALA A 111 10.83 8.57 4.86
CA ALA A 111 11.09 8.95 3.47
C ALA A 111 11.07 7.72 2.56
N GLU A 112 11.56 6.60 3.09
CA GLU A 112 11.65 5.31 2.43
C GLU A 112 10.26 4.74 2.15
N ALA A 113 9.33 4.82 3.11
CA ALA A 113 7.95 4.39 2.90
C ALA A 113 7.25 5.21 1.81
N ALA A 114 7.50 6.53 1.78
CA ALA A 114 6.96 7.39 0.73
C ALA A 114 7.59 7.07 -0.66
N LYS A 115 8.88 6.73 -0.68
CA LYS A 115 9.62 6.34 -1.88
C LYS A 115 9.08 5.02 -2.44
N GLU A 116 8.96 3.99 -1.62
CA GLU A 116 8.39 2.70 -2.00
C GLU A 116 6.95 2.85 -2.52
N PHE A 117 6.15 3.73 -1.89
CA PHE A 117 4.80 3.99 -2.35
C PHE A 117 4.79 4.59 -3.76
N ALA A 118 5.64 5.59 -4.03
CA ALA A 118 5.77 6.18 -5.35
C ALA A 118 6.26 5.18 -6.41
N GLU A 119 7.25 4.34 -6.07
CA GLU A 119 7.79 3.31 -6.97
C GLU A 119 6.75 2.24 -7.32
N LYS A 120 5.96 1.78 -6.33
CA LYS A 120 4.86 0.84 -6.52
C LYS A 120 3.81 1.37 -7.50
N HIS A 121 3.49 2.67 -7.42
CA HIS A 121 2.53 3.32 -8.31
C HIS A 121 3.12 3.75 -9.65
N GLY A 122 4.46 3.69 -9.82
CA GLY A 122 5.14 4.06 -11.06
C GLY A 122 5.32 5.57 -11.25
N TRP A 123 5.29 6.35 -10.15
CA TRP A 123 5.47 7.80 -10.21
C TRP A 123 6.95 8.20 -10.19
N ASP A 124 7.29 9.21 -11.00
CA ASP A 124 8.61 9.83 -10.97
C ASP A 124 8.71 10.71 -9.72
N TYR A 125 9.65 10.44 -8.81
CA TYR A 125 9.75 11.20 -7.56
C TYR A 125 11.05 11.99 -7.43
N VAL A 126 10.98 13.12 -6.73
CA VAL A 126 12.13 13.90 -6.27
C VAL A 126 12.06 14.04 -4.76
N ILE A 127 13.12 13.63 -4.05
CA ILE A 127 13.18 13.72 -2.58
C ILE A 127 13.82 15.04 -2.16
N LYS A 128 13.10 15.84 -1.38
CA LYS A 128 13.64 17.02 -0.70
C LYS A 128 14.07 16.65 0.71
N LYS A 129 15.35 16.89 1.03
CA LYS A 129 15.89 16.65 2.37
C LYS A 129 15.17 17.51 3.40
N ARG A 130 14.90 16.94 4.57
CA ARG A 130 14.32 17.66 5.71
C ARG A 130 15.34 18.67 6.24
N HIS A 131 14.93 19.93 6.36
CA HIS A 131 15.72 20.95 7.03
C HIS A 131 15.44 20.93 8.53
N THR A 132 16.47 20.69 9.33
CA THR A 132 16.40 20.67 10.79
C THR A 132 17.15 21.90 11.34
N PRO A 133 16.58 22.65 12.30
CA PRO A 133 17.28 23.77 12.91
C PRO A 133 18.50 23.29 13.71
N LEU A 134 19.59 24.05 13.66
CA LEU A 134 20.77 23.81 14.49
C LEU A 134 20.47 24.29 15.92
N LEU A 135 20.46 23.36 16.86
CA LEU A 135 20.31 23.68 18.28
C LEU A 135 21.67 24.16 18.81
N LYS A 136 21.75 25.44 19.18
CA LYS A 136 22.90 25.97 19.92
C LYS A 136 22.69 25.60 21.39
N VAL A 137 23.59 24.76 21.92
CA VAL A 137 23.68 24.43 23.35
C VAL A 137 24.55 25.48 24.04
#